data_AF-A0A9P9U877-F1
#
_entry.id   AF-A0A9P9U877-F1
#
_cell.length_a   1.000
_cell.length_b   1.000
_cell.length_c   1.000
_cell.angle_alpha   90.00
_cell.angle_beta   90.00
_cell.angle_gamma   90.00
#
_symmetry.space_group_name_H-M   'P 1'
#
loop_
_entity.id
_entity.type
_entity.pdbx_description
1 polymer ?
#
loop_
_entity_poly.entity_id
_entity_poly.type
_entity_poly.pdbx_seq_one_letter_code
_entity_poly.pdbx_strand_id
1 'polypeptide(L)'
;MLGLRSPPTLNTATFVPYTIVAREQVSSTAFILSVEPAAATATAKKTNGDQQMLQKAWKHGLWCVEIKQPQLQVARDYTPLPAPVGEELEEMERGRLRFLIRKMDGGEVSSYLSKLKVGDKVELRGPHLGFDVAKRVGGLVQSVDGDDHGGEGEGRPGQKQGQVVFLAGGTGIAPALQVARRLYGPVYERGTGKEEGWKLMEENMPTQPPKMTIVWANRFREDCPDCEDLEALRRRGYLPPSPVAVTGGIMPYLQDIKARHPEQFNFACTVDTEKKFIDAKTILDAITSTSTSTNSKTKSLIKSTTTTTTTTDPSCPLHSSSVLVYVSDRQDHEAQCKCPDHHAKNNGKNLLMVSGPDGFIAQFAGPKAWSEGLERQGHVGGVAGELMRKGKVSKEEWMVLKL
;
A
#
# COMPACT_ATOMS: atom_id res chain seq x y z
N MET A 1 31.18 -24.25 -27.37
CA MET A 1 30.82 -22.93 -26.79
C MET A 1 29.71 -23.15 -25.77
N LEU A 2 30.03 -23.13 -24.48
CA LEU A 2 29.01 -23.06 -23.43
C LEU A 2 28.39 -21.67 -23.50
N GLY A 3 27.17 -21.57 -24.01
CA GLY A 3 26.44 -20.32 -24.08
C GLY A 3 26.31 -19.73 -22.68
N LEU A 4 26.86 -18.54 -22.46
CA LEU A 4 26.63 -17.73 -21.28
C LEU A 4 25.11 -17.51 -21.17
N ARG A 5 24.43 -18.30 -20.34
CA ARG A 5 23.03 -18.05 -20.01
C ARG A 5 23.00 -16.77 -19.17
N SER A 6 22.22 -15.80 -19.61
CA SER A 6 21.92 -14.61 -18.80
C SER A 6 21.43 -15.04 -17.43
N PRO A 7 21.82 -14.33 -16.36
CA PRO A 7 21.35 -14.65 -15.02
C PRO A 7 19.82 -14.63 -14.95
N PRO A 8 19.20 -15.53 -14.16
CA PRO A 8 17.76 -15.56 -14.02
C PRO A 8 17.25 -14.27 -13.38
N THR A 9 16.18 -13.74 -13.94
CA THR A 9 15.60 -12.43 -13.63
C THR A 9 14.27 -12.61 -12.90
N LEU A 10 13.87 -11.66 -12.06
CA LEU A 10 12.58 -11.75 -11.36
C LEU A 10 11.45 -11.92 -12.39
N ASN A 11 10.64 -12.96 -12.22
CA ASN A 11 9.55 -13.29 -13.14
C ASN A 11 8.43 -14.06 -12.42
N THR A 12 7.25 -14.07 -13.03
CA THR A 12 6.05 -14.67 -12.45
C THR A 12 5.97 -16.19 -12.61
N ALA A 13 6.84 -16.80 -13.44
CA ALA A 13 6.77 -18.21 -13.79
C ALA A 13 7.64 -19.11 -12.89
N THR A 14 8.83 -18.64 -12.52
CA THR A 14 9.87 -19.44 -11.87
C THR A 14 10.44 -18.74 -10.66
N PHE A 15 10.89 -19.54 -9.69
CA PHE A 15 11.62 -19.04 -8.53
C PHE A 15 13.07 -18.72 -8.89
N VAL A 16 13.53 -17.53 -8.54
CA VAL A 16 14.87 -17.04 -8.83
C VAL A 16 15.63 -16.68 -7.55
N PRO A 17 16.96 -16.95 -7.48
CA PRO A 17 17.71 -16.78 -6.25
C PRO A 17 18.07 -15.32 -5.98
N TYR A 18 17.87 -14.92 -4.73
CA TYR A 18 18.30 -13.66 -4.14
C TYR A 18 19.18 -13.93 -2.92
N THR A 19 20.21 -13.11 -2.71
CA THR A 19 21.11 -13.19 -1.56
C THR A 19 20.65 -12.21 -0.49
N ILE A 20 20.61 -12.65 0.76
CA ILE A 20 20.36 -11.78 1.91
C ILE A 20 21.60 -10.90 2.14
N VAL A 21 21.44 -9.60 2.01
CA VAL A 21 22.53 -8.61 2.16
C VAL A 21 22.46 -7.86 3.49
N ALA A 22 21.29 -7.79 4.11
CA ALA A 22 21.13 -7.21 5.43
C ALA A 22 19.99 -7.90 6.22
N ARG A 23 20.12 -7.87 7.54
CA ARG A 23 19.10 -8.32 8.49
C ARG A 23 19.00 -7.32 9.62
N GLU A 24 17.82 -6.73 9.78
CA GLU A 24 17.52 -5.73 10.81
C GLU A 24 16.52 -6.34 11.81
N GLN A 25 16.83 -6.30 13.10
CA GLN A 25 15.90 -6.75 14.13
C GLN A 25 14.93 -5.61 14.46
N VAL A 26 13.62 -5.82 14.30
CA VAL A 26 12.59 -4.80 14.54
C VAL A 26 12.02 -4.92 15.96
N SER A 27 11.72 -6.15 16.39
CA SER A 27 11.25 -6.46 17.74
C SER A 27 11.68 -7.86 18.15
N SER A 28 11.34 -8.32 19.34
CA SER A 28 11.58 -9.72 19.75
C SER A 28 10.98 -10.78 18.82
N THR A 29 9.97 -10.43 18.00
CA THR A 29 9.28 -11.38 17.09
C THR A 29 9.32 -11.00 15.62
N ALA A 30 9.81 -9.81 15.27
CA ALA A 30 9.84 -9.31 13.90
C ALA A 30 11.23 -8.82 13.48
N PHE A 31 11.55 -9.02 12.21
CA PHE A 31 12.81 -8.61 11.58
C PHE A 31 12.57 -8.24 10.13
N ILE A 32 13.48 -7.44 9.56
CA ILE A 32 13.50 -7.11 8.13
C ILE A 32 14.67 -7.86 7.49
N LEU A 33 14.40 -8.55 6.38
CA LEU A 33 15.44 -9.06 5.49
C LEU A 33 15.53 -8.17 4.26
N SER A 34 16.75 -7.72 3.95
CA SER A 34 17.05 -7.05 2.70
C SER A 34 17.78 -8.02 1.78
N VAL A 35 17.30 -8.17 0.55
CA VAL A 35 17.81 -9.14 -0.41
C VAL A 35 18.11 -8.50 -1.76
N GLU A 36 19.16 -8.98 -2.42
CA GLU A 36 19.58 -8.52 -3.76
C GLU A 36 19.62 -9.71 -4.74
N PRO A 37 19.43 -9.50 -6.05
CA PRO A 37 19.53 -10.58 -7.03
C PRO A 37 20.89 -11.27 -6.93
N ALA A 38 20.93 -12.61 -6.87
CA ALA A 38 22.18 -13.34 -6.63
C ALA A 38 23.24 -13.15 -7.73
N ALA A 39 22.84 -12.65 -8.90
CA ALA A 39 23.72 -12.31 -10.02
C ALA A 39 24.30 -10.88 -9.95
N ALA A 40 24.05 -10.13 -8.88
CA ALA A 40 24.66 -8.82 -8.63
C ALA A 40 26.15 -8.94 -8.21
N THR A 41 26.92 -9.83 -8.85
CA THR A 41 28.36 -9.65 -8.93
C THR A 41 28.63 -8.41 -9.77
N ALA A 42 29.50 -7.50 -9.29
CA ALA A 42 29.75 -6.14 -9.78
C ALA A 42 30.05 -5.97 -11.30
N THR A 43 30.06 -7.04 -12.08
CA THR A 43 30.39 -7.09 -13.51
C THR A 43 29.21 -7.50 -14.41
N ALA A 44 28.09 -7.99 -13.86
CA ALA A 44 26.91 -8.32 -14.66
C ALA A 44 26.04 -7.08 -14.86
N LYS A 45 26.05 -6.50 -16.07
CA LYS A 45 25.07 -5.47 -16.46
C LYS A 45 23.68 -6.05 -16.25
N LYS A 46 22.91 -5.47 -15.33
CA LYS A 46 21.48 -5.79 -15.17
C LYS A 46 20.81 -5.60 -16.51
N THR A 47 20.04 -6.60 -16.93
CA THR A 47 19.23 -6.50 -18.13
C THR A 47 18.18 -5.40 -17.92
N ASN A 48 18.05 -4.49 -18.88
CA ASN A 48 17.07 -3.39 -18.81
C ASN A 48 15.64 -3.87 -18.52
N GLY A 49 15.29 -5.12 -18.89
CA GLY A 49 13.98 -5.72 -18.63
C GLY A 49 13.64 -5.94 -17.15
N ASP A 50 14.61 -6.29 -16.30
CA ASP A 50 14.38 -6.60 -14.88
C ASP A 50 14.01 -5.33 -14.11
N GLN A 51 14.77 -4.29 -14.39
CA GLN A 51 14.58 -2.98 -13.79
C GLN A 51 13.26 -2.37 -14.27
N GLN A 52 12.89 -2.56 -15.54
CA GLN A 52 11.59 -2.15 -16.06
C GLN A 52 10.43 -2.89 -15.35
N MET A 53 10.55 -4.19 -15.11
CA MET A 53 9.50 -4.95 -14.42
C MET A 53 9.31 -4.49 -12.97
N LEU A 54 10.40 -4.36 -12.20
CA LEU A 54 10.36 -3.83 -10.84
C LEU A 54 9.82 -2.39 -10.80
N GLN A 55 10.26 -1.55 -11.75
CA GLN A 55 9.75 -0.19 -11.89
C GLN A 55 8.23 -0.19 -12.14
N LYS A 56 7.73 -1.07 -13.01
CA LYS A 56 6.29 -1.21 -13.28
C LYS A 56 5.52 -1.59 -12.01
N ALA A 57 6.07 -2.52 -11.21
CA ALA A 57 5.46 -2.93 -9.94
C ALA A 57 5.45 -1.79 -8.90
N TRP A 58 6.55 -1.05 -8.76
CA TRP A 58 6.62 0.13 -7.90
C TRP A 58 5.71 1.27 -8.36
N LYS A 59 5.56 1.48 -9.68
CA LYS A 59 4.63 2.47 -10.26
C LYS A 59 3.17 2.05 -10.07
N HIS A 60 2.88 0.75 -10.10
CA HIS A 60 1.56 0.20 -9.79
C HIS A 60 1.19 0.44 -8.32
N GLY A 61 2.14 0.26 -7.41
CA GLY A 61 1.99 0.54 -5.98
C GLY A 61 1.86 -0.73 -5.16
N LEU A 62 0.71 -1.43 -5.26
CA LEU A 62 0.48 -2.68 -4.52
C LEU A 62 0.99 -3.90 -5.28
N TRP A 63 1.96 -4.60 -4.72
CA TRP A 63 2.47 -5.85 -5.29
C TRP A 63 3.19 -6.70 -4.25
N CYS A 64 3.30 -7.99 -4.51
CA CYS A 64 4.04 -8.93 -3.67
C CYS A 64 4.94 -9.85 -4.50
N VAL A 65 5.78 -10.61 -3.80
CA VAL A 65 6.48 -11.78 -4.34
C VAL A 65 6.21 -12.97 -3.44
N GLU A 66 6.27 -14.15 -4.02
CA GLU A 66 6.29 -15.39 -3.27
C GLU A 66 7.71 -15.70 -2.82
N ILE A 67 7.88 -16.02 -1.54
CA ILE A 67 9.13 -16.56 -1.00
C ILE A 67 8.93 -18.05 -0.72
N LYS A 68 9.79 -18.87 -1.33
CA LYS A 68 9.73 -20.33 -1.21
C LYS A 68 10.46 -20.81 0.03
N GLN A 69 9.87 -21.77 0.73
CA GLN A 69 10.56 -22.67 1.63
C GLN A 69 10.90 -23.93 0.82
N PRO A 70 12.20 -24.24 0.61
CA PRO A 70 12.60 -25.24 -0.37
C PRO A 70 12.41 -26.69 0.10
N GLN A 71 12.46 -26.98 1.40
CA GLN A 71 12.37 -28.35 1.93
C GLN A 71 10.95 -28.94 1.90
N LEU A 72 9.93 -28.09 2.04
CA LEU A 72 8.51 -28.41 2.07
C LEU A 72 7.80 -28.00 0.78
N GLN A 73 8.52 -27.31 -0.12
CA GLN A 73 7.99 -26.80 -1.39
C GLN A 73 6.73 -25.92 -1.24
N VAL A 74 6.62 -25.23 -0.10
CA VAL A 74 5.56 -24.24 0.15
C VAL A 74 6.09 -22.83 -0.09
N ALA A 75 5.24 -21.93 -0.59
CA ALA A 75 5.56 -20.52 -0.73
C ALA A 75 4.51 -19.64 -0.06
N ARG A 76 4.89 -18.44 0.32
CA ARG A 76 3.99 -17.43 0.88
C ARG A 76 4.28 -16.06 0.26
N ASP A 77 3.23 -15.27 0.14
CA ASP A 77 3.35 -13.90 -0.33
C ASP A 77 3.99 -13.00 0.73
N TYR A 78 4.92 -12.18 0.27
CA TYR A 78 5.52 -11.10 1.04
C TYR A 78 5.49 -9.84 0.20
N THR A 79 4.96 -8.78 0.80
CA THR A 79 4.93 -7.44 0.21
C THR A 79 6.26 -6.74 0.49
N PRO A 80 7.03 -6.35 -0.55
CA PRO A 80 8.23 -5.56 -0.37
C PRO A 80 7.92 -4.22 0.29
N LEU A 81 8.67 -3.88 1.34
CA LEU A 81 8.67 -2.55 1.94
C LEU A 81 9.29 -1.54 0.97
N PRO A 82 8.82 -0.29 0.96
CA PRO A 82 9.54 0.80 0.33
C PRO A 82 11.00 0.91 0.82
N ALA A 83 11.84 1.51 0.00
CA ALA A 83 13.21 1.85 0.38
C ALA A 83 13.22 2.74 1.65
N PRO A 84 14.28 2.67 2.47
CA PRO A 84 14.52 3.67 3.50
C PRO A 84 14.51 5.09 2.92
N VAL A 85 14.14 6.05 3.74
CA VAL A 85 14.08 7.47 3.35
C VAL A 85 15.46 7.94 2.91
N GLY A 86 15.58 8.44 1.68
CA GLY A 86 16.84 8.93 1.12
C GLY A 86 17.71 7.84 0.47
N GLU A 87 17.29 6.58 0.48
CA GLU A 87 18.01 5.46 -0.14
C GLU A 87 17.29 4.91 -1.39
N GLU A 88 16.24 5.58 -1.89
CA GLU A 88 15.37 5.09 -2.97
C GLU A 88 16.14 4.76 -4.24
N LEU A 89 17.00 5.67 -4.70
CA LEU A 89 17.78 5.49 -5.94
C LEU A 89 18.76 4.34 -5.81
N GLU A 90 19.47 4.24 -4.70
CA GLU A 90 20.44 3.17 -4.44
C GLU A 90 19.75 1.80 -4.39
N GLU A 91 18.64 1.68 -3.66
CA GLU A 91 17.86 0.44 -3.58
C GLU A 91 17.33 0.02 -4.96
N MET A 92 16.84 0.97 -5.76
CA MET A 92 16.36 0.72 -7.13
C MET A 92 17.50 0.29 -8.08
N GLU A 93 18.65 0.95 -8.00
CA GLU A 93 19.85 0.57 -8.77
C GLU A 93 20.36 -0.81 -8.39
N ARG A 94 20.38 -1.12 -7.10
CA ARG A 94 20.75 -2.44 -6.55
C ARG A 94 19.65 -3.47 -6.69
N GLY A 95 18.43 -3.09 -7.06
CA GLY A 95 17.28 -3.99 -7.16
C GLY A 95 17.02 -4.68 -5.82
N ARG A 96 17.33 -3.99 -4.73
CA ARG A 96 17.22 -4.51 -3.37
C ARG A 96 15.75 -4.50 -2.96
N LEU A 97 15.31 -5.59 -2.34
CA LEU A 97 13.96 -5.72 -1.80
C LEU A 97 14.04 -5.97 -0.30
N ARG A 98 13.14 -5.34 0.46
CA ARG A 98 13.09 -5.41 1.92
C ARG A 98 11.78 -6.07 2.35
N PHE A 99 11.84 -7.04 3.26
CA PHE A 99 10.66 -7.78 3.71
C PHE A 99 10.54 -7.75 5.22
N LEU A 100 9.45 -7.17 5.73
CA LEU A 100 9.07 -7.31 7.13
C LEU A 100 8.51 -8.71 7.39
N ILE A 101 9.19 -9.47 8.24
CA ILE A 101 8.82 -10.84 8.58
C ILE A 101 8.60 -10.92 10.08
N ARG A 102 7.44 -11.46 10.48
CA ARG A 102 7.19 -11.86 11.86
C ARG A 102 7.32 -13.38 11.96
N LYS A 103 8.13 -13.85 12.91
CA LYS A 103 8.20 -15.26 13.25
C LYS A 103 6.88 -15.66 13.91
N MET A 104 6.17 -16.60 13.30
CA MET A 104 4.92 -17.12 13.82
C MET A 104 5.15 -18.54 14.36
N ASP A 105 4.65 -18.84 15.55
CA ASP A 105 4.67 -20.20 16.07
C ASP A 105 3.85 -21.11 15.16
N GLY A 106 4.45 -22.22 14.72
CA GLY A 106 3.86 -23.11 13.72
C GLY A 106 3.86 -22.57 12.28
N GLY A 107 4.43 -21.38 12.03
CA GLY A 107 4.54 -20.83 10.68
C GLY A 107 5.74 -21.41 9.93
N GLU A 108 5.51 -22.18 8.87
CA GLU A 108 6.57 -22.86 8.11
C GLU A 108 7.58 -21.90 7.46
N VAL A 109 7.08 -20.97 6.63
CA VAL A 109 7.94 -20.06 5.87
C VAL A 109 8.60 -19.02 6.78
N SER A 110 7.87 -18.43 7.73
CA SER A 110 8.44 -17.45 8.66
C SER A 110 9.48 -18.08 9.60
N SER A 111 9.27 -19.31 10.05
CA SER A 111 10.26 -20.06 10.83
C SER A 111 11.52 -20.38 10.02
N TYR A 112 11.36 -20.79 8.76
CA TYR A 112 12.48 -20.96 7.84
C TYR A 112 13.28 -19.67 7.67
N LEU A 113 12.61 -18.56 7.30
CA LEU A 113 13.27 -17.27 7.08
C LEU A 113 13.97 -16.75 8.34
N SER A 114 13.43 -17.03 9.54
CA SER A 114 14.04 -16.59 10.80
C SER A 114 15.42 -17.20 11.08
N LYS A 115 15.73 -18.34 10.46
CA LYS A 115 17.01 -19.06 10.62
C LYS A 115 18.08 -18.59 9.64
N LEU A 116 17.70 -17.90 8.57
CA LEU A 116 18.63 -17.44 7.54
C LEU A 116 19.44 -16.23 8.00
N LYS A 117 20.69 -16.15 7.53
CA LYS A 117 21.67 -15.11 7.85
C LYS A 117 22.06 -14.32 6.61
N VAL A 118 22.75 -13.21 6.82
CA VAL A 118 23.40 -12.47 5.72
C VAL A 118 24.35 -13.42 4.98
N GLY A 119 24.27 -13.42 3.65
CA GLY A 119 24.96 -14.35 2.76
C GLY A 119 24.13 -15.57 2.33
N ASP A 120 23.09 -15.94 3.09
CA ASP A 120 22.18 -17.03 2.69
C ASP A 120 21.31 -16.60 1.50
N LYS A 121 20.72 -17.58 0.82
CA LYS A 121 19.84 -17.37 -0.33
C LYS A 121 18.38 -17.61 0.01
N VAL A 122 17.52 -16.82 -0.63
CA VAL A 122 16.07 -17.05 -0.73
C VAL A 122 15.68 -17.15 -2.21
N GLU A 123 14.63 -17.88 -2.53
CA GLU A 123 14.10 -17.92 -3.90
C GLU A 123 12.79 -17.13 -3.99
N LEU A 124 12.72 -16.19 -4.93
CA LEU A 124 11.58 -15.29 -5.15
C LEU A 124 10.86 -15.60 -6.46
N ARG A 125 9.53 -15.49 -6.49
CA ARG A 125 8.71 -15.51 -7.72
C ARG A 125 7.72 -14.35 -7.71
N GLY A 126 7.61 -13.61 -8.80
CA GLY A 126 6.82 -12.38 -8.89
C GLY A 126 7.41 -11.42 -9.94
N PRO A 127 7.08 -10.12 -9.92
CA PRO A 127 6.12 -9.46 -9.06
C PRO A 127 4.69 -9.87 -9.40
N HIS A 128 3.86 -10.00 -8.38
CA HIS A 128 2.42 -10.20 -8.52
C HIS A 128 1.73 -8.89 -8.16
N LEU A 129 1.09 -8.24 -9.13
CA LEU A 129 0.38 -6.98 -8.92
C LEU A 129 -0.92 -7.23 -8.16
N GLY A 130 -1.21 -6.37 -7.18
CA GLY A 130 -2.48 -6.34 -6.44
C GLY A 130 -3.43 -5.28 -7.00
N PHE A 131 -4.32 -4.76 -6.15
CA PHE A 131 -5.28 -3.72 -6.56
C PHE A 131 -4.61 -2.43 -7.07
N ASP A 132 -5.16 -1.86 -8.14
CA ASP A 132 -4.76 -0.55 -8.64
C ASP A 132 -5.45 0.55 -7.81
N VAL A 133 -4.80 0.94 -6.70
CA VAL A 133 -5.32 1.95 -5.77
C VAL A 133 -5.53 3.29 -6.46
N ALA A 134 -4.64 3.65 -7.38
CA ALA A 134 -4.66 4.93 -8.06
C ALA A 134 -5.86 5.07 -8.99
N LYS A 135 -6.29 3.99 -9.66
CA LYS A 135 -7.53 3.97 -10.47
C LYS A 135 -8.81 3.92 -9.64
N ARG A 136 -8.74 3.49 -8.38
CA ARG A 136 -9.90 3.28 -7.50
C ARG A 136 -10.21 4.49 -6.63
N VAL A 137 -9.19 5.22 -6.18
CA VAL A 137 -9.36 6.38 -5.28
C VAL A 137 -9.85 7.60 -6.06
N GLY A 138 -10.87 8.29 -5.53
CA GLY A 138 -11.37 9.53 -6.11
C GLY A 138 -10.34 10.68 -6.03
N GLY A 139 -10.39 11.63 -6.97
CA GLY A 139 -9.65 12.89 -6.84
C GLY A 139 -8.12 12.81 -7.00
N LEU A 140 -7.54 11.65 -7.36
CA LEU A 140 -6.13 11.58 -7.73
C LEU A 140 -5.97 12.12 -9.16
N VAL A 141 -5.52 13.37 -9.29
CA VAL A 141 -5.18 13.96 -10.59
C VAL A 141 -3.85 13.35 -11.04
N GLN A 142 -3.91 12.42 -12.00
CA GLN A 142 -2.75 12.13 -12.84
C GLN A 142 -2.87 13.00 -14.08
N SER A 143 -1.88 13.86 -14.27
CA SER A 143 -1.54 14.33 -15.62
C SER A 143 -1.26 13.10 -16.48
N VAL A 144 -1.50 13.23 -17.78
CA VAL A 144 -1.19 12.27 -18.87
C VAL A 144 -2.32 11.28 -19.22
N ASP A 145 -3.15 11.66 -20.19
CA ASP A 145 -2.92 11.31 -21.59
C ASP A 145 -3.07 12.58 -22.44
N GLY A 146 -2.16 12.79 -23.39
CA GLY A 146 -1.95 14.05 -24.11
C GLY A 146 -3.02 14.37 -25.15
N ASP A 147 -4.22 14.76 -24.71
CA ASP A 147 -5.15 15.51 -25.54
C ASP A 147 -4.98 17.01 -25.24
N ASP A 148 -4.32 17.67 -26.18
CA ASP A 148 -3.97 19.08 -26.22
C ASP A 148 -5.22 19.98 -26.29
N HIS A 149 -5.87 20.21 -25.15
CA HIS A 149 -6.72 21.37 -24.94
C HIS A 149 -6.18 22.15 -23.74
N GLY A 150 -5.28 23.09 -24.05
CA GLY A 150 -4.62 24.02 -23.14
C GLY A 150 -5.59 24.90 -22.33
N GLY A 151 -6.17 24.32 -21.28
CA GLY A 151 -6.74 25.06 -20.16
C GLY A 151 -5.76 25.04 -19.01
N GLU A 152 -5.20 26.21 -18.67
CA GLU A 152 -4.46 26.43 -17.43
C GLU A 152 -5.30 25.90 -16.25
N GLY A 153 -4.82 24.81 -15.65
CA GLY A 153 -5.53 24.08 -14.61
C GLY A 153 -5.43 24.78 -13.27
N GLU A 154 -6.02 25.97 -13.12
CA GLU A 154 -6.47 26.41 -11.81
C GLU A 154 -7.49 25.38 -11.32
N GLY A 155 -7.16 24.68 -10.23
CA GLY A 155 -8.04 23.69 -9.62
C GLY A 155 -9.42 24.29 -9.41
N ARG A 156 -10.42 23.77 -10.13
CA ARG A 156 -11.80 24.26 -10.00
C ARG A 156 -12.22 24.18 -8.54
N PRO A 157 -12.71 25.28 -7.92
CA PRO A 157 -13.18 25.24 -6.54
C PRO A 157 -14.34 24.24 -6.43
N GLY A 158 -14.19 23.24 -5.54
CA GLY A 158 -15.22 22.23 -5.26
C GLY A 158 -14.86 20.79 -5.60
N GLN A 159 -13.65 20.47 -6.07
CA GLN A 159 -13.26 19.09 -6.34
C GLN A 159 -12.99 18.33 -5.01
N LYS A 160 -13.78 17.29 -4.73
CA LYS A 160 -13.70 16.51 -3.49
C LYS A 160 -12.44 15.63 -3.52
N GLN A 161 -11.47 15.92 -2.64
CA GLN A 161 -10.26 15.13 -2.46
C GLN A 161 -10.60 13.72 -1.95
N GLY A 162 -10.07 12.68 -2.58
CA GLY A 162 -10.28 11.30 -2.15
C GLY A 162 -9.67 11.02 -0.78
N GLN A 163 -10.21 10.01 -0.11
CA GLN A 163 -9.79 9.61 1.23
C GLN A 163 -9.42 8.12 1.25
N VAL A 164 -8.39 7.78 1.99
CA VAL A 164 -7.93 6.41 2.24
C VAL A 164 -7.80 6.20 3.74
N VAL A 165 -8.55 5.25 4.29
CA VAL A 165 -8.34 4.74 5.64
C VAL A 165 -7.77 3.33 5.52
N PHE A 166 -6.63 3.08 6.15
CA PHE A 166 -5.96 1.79 6.08
C PHE A 166 -5.83 1.18 7.47
N LEU A 167 -6.47 0.03 7.70
CA LEU A 167 -6.34 -0.75 8.92
C LEU A 167 -5.30 -1.85 8.68
N ALA A 168 -4.17 -1.77 9.37
CA ALA A 168 -3.08 -2.72 9.24
C ALA A 168 -2.93 -3.54 10.53
N GLY A 169 -2.90 -4.87 10.42
CA GLY A 169 -2.59 -5.78 11.52
C GLY A 169 -1.19 -6.39 11.37
N GLY A 170 -0.29 -6.11 12.31
CA GLY A 170 1.07 -6.66 12.30
C GLY A 170 1.82 -6.37 11.01
N THR A 171 2.22 -7.41 10.27
CA THR A 171 2.96 -7.27 9.00
C THR A 171 2.12 -6.72 7.85
N GLY A 172 0.79 -6.62 8.01
CA GLY A 172 -0.12 -5.95 7.07
C GLY A 172 0.14 -4.45 6.89
N ILE A 173 1.09 -3.88 7.63
CA ILE A 173 1.61 -2.53 7.39
C ILE A 173 2.37 -2.42 6.06
N ALA A 174 3.00 -3.49 5.57
CA ALA A 174 3.80 -3.43 4.34
C ALA A 174 2.96 -3.00 3.10
N PRO A 175 1.77 -3.58 2.84
CA PRO A 175 0.85 -3.05 1.83
C PRO A 175 0.45 -1.59 2.08
N ALA A 176 0.22 -1.18 3.33
CA ALA A 176 -0.12 0.20 3.65
C ALA A 176 1.00 1.19 3.26
N LEU A 177 2.25 0.80 3.50
CA LEU A 177 3.41 1.60 3.09
C LEU A 177 3.57 1.67 1.57
N GLN A 178 3.26 0.59 0.85
CA GLN A 178 3.22 0.62 -0.61
C GLN A 178 2.15 1.57 -1.15
N VAL A 179 0.95 1.59 -0.54
CA VAL A 179 -0.09 2.57 -0.87
C VAL A 179 0.37 3.98 -0.57
N ALA A 180 0.94 4.22 0.61
CA ALA A 180 1.48 5.53 0.96
C ALA A 180 2.58 5.97 -0.03
N ARG A 181 3.50 5.08 -0.39
CA ARG A 181 4.55 5.30 -1.39
C ARG A 181 3.98 5.63 -2.77
N ARG A 182 2.85 5.03 -3.14
CA ARG A 182 2.18 5.29 -4.42
C ARG A 182 1.46 6.63 -4.46
N LEU A 183 0.95 7.08 -3.31
CA LEU A 183 0.15 8.32 -3.20
C LEU A 183 1.00 9.55 -2.86
N TYR A 184 2.11 9.39 -2.12
CA TYR A 184 2.93 10.49 -1.59
C TYR A 184 4.42 10.40 -1.96
N GLY A 185 4.85 9.27 -2.53
CA GLY A 185 6.27 9.03 -2.79
C GLY A 185 6.70 9.53 -4.17
N PRO A 186 8.01 9.79 -4.36
CA PRO A 186 8.56 10.17 -5.64
C PRO A 186 8.36 9.06 -6.70
N VAL A 187 8.11 9.50 -7.93
CA VAL A 187 8.07 8.66 -9.12
C VAL A 187 9.40 8.82 -9.85
N TYR A 188 10.12 7.72 -10.03
CA TYR A 188 11.36 7.71 -10.80
C TYR A 188 11.14 6.99 -12.12
N GLU A 189 11.66 7.57 -13.19
CA GLU A 189 11.71 6.92 -14.49
C GLU A 189 13.14 6.77 -14.99
N ARG A 190 13.43 5.63 -15.60
CA ARG A 190 14.73 5.34 -16.17
C ARG A 190 14.75 5.82 -17.61
N GLY A 191 15.67 6.73 -17.93
CA GLY A 191 15.87 7.17 -19.30
C GLY A 191 16.42 6.06 -20.19
N THR A 192 16.16 6.17 -21.50
CA THR A 192 16.61 5.20 -22.51
C THR A 192 17.64 5.83 -23.45
N GLY A 193 18.60 5.05 -23.93
CA GLY A 193 19.56 5.51 -24.95
C GLY A 193 20.64 6.42 -24.38
N LYS A 194 20.75 7.66 -24.88
CA LYS A 194 21.80 8.61 -24.47
C LYS A 194 21.59 9.23 -23.07
N GLU A 195 20.40 9.05 -22.49
CA GLU A 195 20.04 9.52 -21.15
C GLU A 195 19.91 8.36 -20.15
N GLU A 196 20.89 7.45 -20.12
CA GLU A 196 20.90 6.35 -19.13
C GLU A 196 21.00 6.90 -17.70
N GLY A 197 19.99 6.57 -16.87
CA GLY A 197 19.96 6.96 -15.46
C GLY A 197 18.53 7.05 -14.92
N TRP A 198 18.39 7.05 -13.60
CA TRP A 198 17.12 7.33 -12.94
C TRP A 198 16.89 8.84 -12.85
N LYS A 199 15.73 9.29 -13.28
CA LYS A 199 15.30 10.69 -13.21
C LYS A 199 14.05 10.78 -12.34
N LEU A 200 14.05 11.73 -11.42
CA LEU A 200 12.86 12.08 -10.64
C LEU A 200 11.85 12.76 -11.57
N MET A 201 10.62 12.25 -11.61
CA MET A 201 9.53 12.83 -12.39
C MET A 201 8.69 13.74 -11.49
N GLU A 202 9.15 14.97 -11.27
CA GLU A 202 8.46 15.94 -10.42
C GLU A 202 7.05 16.29 -10.96
N GLU A 203 6.91 16.36 -12.28
CA GLU A 203 5.65 16.62 -13.00
C GLU A 203 4.59 15.52 -12.85
N ASN A 204 5.01 14.32 -12.45
CA ASN A 204 4.13 13.17 -12.20
C ASN A 204 3.79 13.00 -10.71
N MET A 205 4.28 13.88 -9.85
CA MET A 205 3.87 13.88 -8.45
C MET A 205 2.50 14.52 -8.29
N PRO A 206 1.60 13.94 -7.48
CA PRO A 206 0.30 14.54 -7.21
C PRO A 206 0.50 15.89 -6.52
N THR A 207 0.04 16.97 -7.15
CA THR A 207 0.08 18.33 -6.55
C THR A 207 -0.73 18.42 -5.26
N GLN A 208 -1.79 17.60 -5.16
CA GLN A 208 -2.55 17.37 -3.93
C GLN A 208 -2.91 15.88 -3.81
N PRO A 209 -2.12 15.06 -3.08
CA PRO A 209 -2.44 13.66 -2.87
C PRO A 209 -3.73 13.50 -2.05
N PRO A 210 -4.46 12.37 -2.17
CA PRO A 210 -5.63 12.12 -1.32
C PRO A 210 -5.26 12.15 0.16
N LYS A 211 -6.24 12.32 1.05
CA LYS A 211 -6.00 12.20 2.49
C LYS A 211 -5.89 10.74 2.88
N MET A 212 -4.88 10.36 3.66
CA MET A 212 -4.66 9.00 4.11
C MET A 212 -4.46 8.94 5.61
N THR A 213 -5.16 8.00 6.27
CA THR A 213 -4.93 7.65 7.67
C THR A 213 -4.63 6.16 7.80
N ILE A 214 -3.47 5.81 8.35
CA ILE A 214 -3.12 4.42 8.71
C ILE A 214 -3.41 4.20 10.19
N VAL A 215 -4.15 3.14 10.52
CA VAL A 215 -4.29 2.65 11.89
C VAL A 215 -3.62 1.28 11.98
N TRP A 216 -2.50 1.22 12.68
CA TRP A 216 -1.63 0.05 12.76
C TRP A 216 -1.75 -0.66 14.11
N ALA A 217 -2.38 -1.84 14.09
CA ALA A 217 -2.52 -2.70 15.26
C ALA A 217 -1.30 -3.60 15.44
N ASN A 218 -0.74 -3.58 16.64
CA ASN A 218 0.40 -4.38 17.06
C ASN A 218 0.11 -5.09 18.38
N ARG A 219 0.79 -6.22 18.61
CA ARG A 219 0.68 -6.93 19.89
C ARG A 219 1.50 -6.25 20.99
N PHE A 220 2.71 -5.81 20.65
CA PHE A 220 3.69 -5.25 21.58
C PHE A 220 4.14 -3.86 21.14
N ARG A 221 4.43 -2.98 22.11
CA ARG A 221 4.94 -1.62 21.87
C ARG A 221 6.25 -1.60 21.09
N GLU A 222 7.09 -2.61 21.28
CA GLU A 222 8.36 -2.79 20.56
C GLU A 222 8.19 -2.80 19.03
N ASP A 223 7.03 -3.25 18.53
CA ASP A 223 6.77 -3.29 17.09
C ASP A 223 6.52 -1.88 16.50
N CYS A 224 6.11 -0.92 17.32
CA CYS A 224 5.78 0.46 16.92
C CYS A 224 6.22 1.47 18.02
N PRO A 225 7.54 1.63 18.23
CA PRO A 225 8.05 2.59 19.20
C PRO A 225 7.61 4.01 18.82
N ASP A 226 7.31 4.82 19.82
CA ASP A 226 6.92 6.23 19.67
C ASP A 226 5.68 6.51 18.79
N CYS A 227 4.89 5.47 18.49
CA CYS A 227 3.65 5.61 17.72
C CYS A 227 2.43 5.78 18.63
N GLU A 228 1.80 6.95 18.61
CA GLU A 228 0.62 7.22 19.46
C GLU A 228 -0.69 6.69 18.86
N ASP A 229 -1.74 6.61 19.69
CA ASP A 229 -3.09 6.26 19.23
C ASP A 229 -3.85 7.48 18.65
N LEU A 230 -4.99 7.24 18.00
CA LEU A 230 -5.80 8.29 17.37
C LEU A 230 -6.35 9.32 18.37
N GLU A 231 -6.66 8.92 19.61
CA GLU A 231 -7.14 9.84 20.65
C GLU A 231 -6.03 10.78 21.14
N ALA A 232 -4.80 10.29 21.20
CA ALA A 232 -3.63 11.07 21.54
C ALA A 232 -3.30 12.09 20.43
N LEU A 233 -3.33 11.65 19.15
CA LEU A 233 -3.17 12.54 17.99
C LEU A 233 -4.24 13.64 17.96
N ARG A 234 -5.50 13.31 18.27
CA ARG A 234 -6.59 14.31 18.32
C ARG A 234 -6.37 15.34 19.42
N ARG A 235 -5.82 14.94 20.57
CA ARG A 235 -5.62 15.82 21.73
C ARG A 235 -4.38 16.68 21.63
N ARG A 236 -3.26 16.13 21.16
CA ARG A 236 -1.94 16.78 21.20
C ARG A 236 -1.45 17.26 19.83
N GLY A 237 -2.14 16.89 18.75
CA GLY A 237 -1.60 17.03 17.40
C GLY A 237 -0.44 16.05 17.17
N TYR A 238 0.19 16.17 16.00
CA TYR A 238 1.39 15.39 15.71
C TYR A 238 2.57 15.89 16.55
N LEU A 239 3.22 14.99 17.30
CA LEU A 239 4.48 15.27 17.95
C LEU A 239 5.63 14.95 16.98
N PRO A 240 6.56 15.89 16.72
CA PRO A 240 7.72 15.60 15.90
C PRO A 240 8.54 14.48 16.56
N PRO A 241 9.22 13.64 15.76
CA PRO A 241 9.96 12.50 16.28
C PRO A 241 11.05 12.93 17.27
N SER A 242 11.31 12.08 18.27
CA SER A 242 12.45 12.22 19.15
C SER A 242 13.75 12.20 18.31
N PRO A 243 14.73 13.08 18.56
CA PRO A 243 15.99 13.11 17.81
C PRO A 243 16.85 11.84 17.97
N VAL A 244 16.40 10.87 18.76
CA VAL A 244 16.98 9.52 18.86
C VAL A 244 16.25 8.55 17.92
N ALA A 245 16.17 8.90 16.63
CA ALA A 245 15.56 8.01 15.65
C ALA A 245 16.55 6.87 15.34
N VAL A 246 16.16 5.64 15.63
CA VAL A 246 16.84 4.45 15.11
C VAL A 246 16.80 4.54 13.59
N THR A 247 17.96 4.57 12.94
CA THR A 247 18.07 4.48 11.49
C THR A 247 17.71 3.07 11.05
N GLY A 248 16.67 2.92 10.23
CA GLY A 248 16.13 1.62 9.82
C GLY A 248 14.66 1.42 10.23
N GLY A 249 14.02 0.42 9.65
CA GLY A 249 12.66 0.04 10.05
C GLY A 249 11.52 0.79 9.37
N ILE A 250 10.36 0.82 10.05
CA ILE A 250 9.07 1.28 9.51
C ILE A 250 8.73 2.70 9.97
N MET A 251 9.04 3.03 11.23
CA MET A 251 8.66 4.30 11.85
C MET A 251 9.30 5.53 11.16
N PRO A 252 10.61 5.53 10.80
CA PRO A 252 11.20 6.66 10.09
C PRO A 252 10.49 6.97 8.76
N TYR A 253 10.04 5.93 8.05
CA TYR A 253 9.31 6.09 6.79
C TYR A 253 7.93 6.75 6.99
N LEU A 254 7.18 6.32 8.00
CA LEU A 254 5.88 6.92 8.35
C LEU A 254 6.04 8.38 8.80
N GLN A 255 7.06 8.65 9.61
CA GLN A 255 7.37 9.99 10.13
C GLN A 255 7.80 10.94 9.01
N ASP A 256 8.59 10.48 8.04
CA ASP A 256 9.01 11.27 6.88
C ASP A 256 7.81 11.69 6.00
N ILE A 257 6.92 10.75 5.65
CA ILE A 257 5.70 11.09 4.90
C ILE A 257 4.84 12.09 5.68
N LYS A 258 4.69 11.89 7.00
CA LYS A 258 3.94 12.81 7.85
C LYS A 258 4.57 14.20 7.90
N ALA A 259 5.89 14.30 7.97
CA ALA A 259 6.61 15.56 7.98
C ALA A 259 6.46 16.33 6.65
N ARG A 260 6.49 15.61 5.51
CA ARG A 260 6.30 16.21 4.17
C ARG A 260 4.84 16.55 3.86
N HIS A 261 3.89 15.82 4.44
CA HIS A 261 2.45 15.96 4.16
C HIS A 261 1.62 16.03 5.46
N PRO A 262 1.82 17.05 6.32
CA PRO A 262 1.25 17.10 7.66
C PRO A 262 -0.28 17.20 7.69
N GLU A 263 -0.91 17.72 6.63
CA GLU A 263 -2.38 17.84 6.55
C GLU A 263 -3.03 16.65 5.83
N GLN A 264 -2.29 15.97 4.95
CA GLN A 264 -2.84 14.92 4.08
C GLN A 264 -2.59 13.53 4.65
N PHE A 265 -1.48 13.30 5.35
CA PHE A 265 -1.12 11.99 5.88
C PHE A 265 -1.22 11.96 7.40
N ASN A 266 -1.80 10.89 7.94
CA ASN A 266 -1.82 10.58 9.36
C ASN A 266 -1.53 9.08 9.56
N PHE A 267 -0.94 8.74 10.69
CA PHE A 267 -0.83 7.35 11.12
C PHE A 267 -0.97 7.28 12.64
N ALA A 268 -1.49 6.17 13.14
CA ALA A 268 -1.70 5.90 14.55
C ALA A 268 -1.50 4.42 14.84
N CYS A 269 -1.18 4.08 16.08
CA CYS A 269 -1.01 2.69 16.50
C CYS A 269 -1.94 2.29 17.64
N THR A 270 -2.31 1.01 17.65
CA THR A 270 -2.99 0.36 18.77
C THR A 270 -2.13 -0.82 19.24
N VAL A 271 -2.08 -1.05 20.55
CA VAL A 271 -1.19 -2.04 21.16
C VAL A 271 -2.00 -2.93 22.11
N ASP A 272 -2.09 -4.22 21.79
CA ASP A 272 -2.91 -5.19 22.55
C ASP A 272 -2.48 -5.28 24.01
N THR A 273 -1.17 -5.33 24.28
CA THR A 273 -0.61 -5.38 25.65
C THR A 273 -0.89 -4.14 26.48
N GLU A 274 -1.19 -3.00 25.84
CA GLU A 274 -1.65 -1.77 26.48
C GLU A 274 -3.18 -1.68 26.57
N LYS A 275 -3.89 -2.75 26.17
CA LYS A 275 -5.37 -2.83 26.11
C LYS A 275 -5.99 -1.77 25.20
N LYS A 276 -5.28 -1.40 24.13
CA LYS A 276 -5.77 -0.48 23.09
C LYS A 276 -6.04 -1.26 21.82
N PHE A 277 -7.26 -1.18 21.31
CA PHE A 277 -7.72 -1.96 20.17
C PHE A 277 -8.39 -1.07 19.14
N ILE A 278 -8.41 -1.50 17.88
CA ILE A 278 -9.23 -0.89 16.85
C ILE A 278 -10.69 -1.30 17.10
N ASP A 279 -11.56 -0.30 17.24
CA ASP A 279 -13.00 -0.49 17.39
C ASP A 279 -13.79 0.32 16.34
N ALA A 280 -15.12 0.26 16.42
CA ALA A 280 -16.00 1.02 15.54
C ALA A 280 -15.76 2.54 15.60
N LYS A 281 -15.44 3.06 16.80
CA LYS A 281 -15.15 4.48 17.00
C LYS A 281 -13.86 4.87 16.29
N THR A 282 -12.82 4.05 16.42
CA THR A 282 -11.51 4.22 15.77
C THR A 282 -11.65 4.37 14.26
N ILE A 283 -12.48 3.52 13.62
CA ILE A 283 -12.74 3.59 12.17
C ILE A 283 -13.48 4.87 11.80
N LEU A 284 -14.50 5.26 12.56
CA LEU A 284 -15.26 6.50 12.32
C LEU A 284 -14.38 7.75 12.51
N ASP A 285 -13.51 7.73 13.51
CA ASP A 285 -12.57 8.82 13.76
C ASP A 285 -11.58 8.94 12.60
N ALA A 286 -11.01 7.82 12.12
CA ALA A 286 -10.11 7.83 10.97
C ALA A 286 -10.78 8.41 9.71
N ILE A 287 -12.03 8.01 9.43
CA ILE A 287 -12.85 8.53 8.32
C ILE A 287 -13.17 10.03 8.48
N THR A 288 -13.38 10.48 9.72
CA THR A 288 -13.71 11.88 10.00
C THR A 288 -12.46 12.77 9.96
N SER A 289 -11.33 12.30 10.48
CA SER A 289 -10.03 12.97 10.41
C SER A 289 -9.58 13.22 8.96
N THR A 290 -9.94 12.32 8.03
CA THR A 290 -9.72 12.55 6.60
C THR A 290 -10.74 13.51 5.98
N SER A 291 -11.82 13.87 6.67
CA SER A 291 -12.89 14.73 6.15
C SER A 291 -12.78 16.21 6.57
N THR A 292 -11.96 16.57 7.55
CA THR A 292 -11.87 17.97 8.03
C THR A 292 -11.04 18.84 7.07
N SER A 293 -11.71 19.44 6.09
CA SER A 293 -11.32 20.70 5.45
C SER A 293 -12.58 21.47 5.04
N THR A 294 -13.41 21.84 6.01
CA THR A 294 -14.31 22.99 5.90
C THR A 294 -14.50 23.59 7.29
N ASN A 295 -13.87 24.73 7.54
CA ASN A 295 -14.22 25.58 8.66
C ASN A 295 -15.62 26.16 8.36
N SER A 296 -16.64 25.66 9.04
CA SER A 296 -17.92 26.36 9.18
C SER A 296 -18.60 25.96 10.47
N LYS A 297 -18.30 26.71 11.53
CA LYS A 297 -19.24 26.91 12.64
C LYS A 297 -20.45 27.67 12.10
N THR A 298 -21.39 26.95 11.49
CA THR A 298 -22.76 27.41 11.32
C THR A 298 -23.67 26.19 11.44
N LYS A 299 -24.39 26.09 12.57
CA LYS A 299 -25.62 25.32 12.64
C LYS A 299 -26.56 25.92 11.60
N SER A 300 -26.62 25.34 10.41
CA SER A 300 -27.66 25.67 9.43
C SER A 300 -28.31 24.39 8.94
N LEU A 301 -29.60 24.32 9.25
CA LEU A 301 -30.55 23.34 8.79
C LEU A 301 -30.75 23.56 7.28
N ILE A 302 -29.89 22.99 6.45
CA ILE A 302 -30.04 23.01 4.99
C ILE A 302 -30.09 21.56 4.52
N LYS A 303 -31.28 21.13 4.10
CA LYS A 303 -31.46 20.02 3.16
C LYS A 303 -30.72 20.39 1.86
N SER A 304 -29.44 20.06 1.77
CA SER A 304 -28.69 20.19 0.52
C SER A 304 -28.91 18.92 -0.30
N THR A 305 -30.03 18.89 -1.01
CA THR A 305 -30.25 18.02 -2.16
C THR A 305 -29.37 18.53 -3.30
N THR A 306 -28.08 18.22 -3.25
CA THR A 306 -27.17 18.38 -4.39
C THR A 306 -26.61 17.01 -4.71
N THR A 307 -27.41 16.23 -5.42
CA THR A 307 -27.05 14.98 -6.07
C THR A 307 -25.96 15.28 -7.09
N THR A 308 -24.70 15.24 -6.67
CA THR A 308 -23.60 14.94 -7.60
C THR A 308 -23.74 13.45 -7.92
N THR A 309 -24.52 13.14 -8.94
CA THR A 309 -24.66 11.79 -9.47
C THR A 309 -23.30 11.34 -10.00
N THR A 310 -22.58 10.56 -9.19
CA THR A 310 -21.46 9.76 -9.67
C THR A 310 -21.99 8.84 -10.77
N THR A 311 -21.54 9.05 -12.00
CA THR A 311 -21.94 8.24 -13.17
C THR A 311 -21.20 6.91 -13.20
N THR A 312 -21.00 6.28 -12.03
CA THR A 312 -20.31 5.00 -11.93
C THR A 312 -21.18 3.91 -12.55
N ASP A 313 -20.63 3.19 -13.53
CA ASP A 313 -21.30 2.00 -14.07
C ASP A 313 -21.36 0.92 -12.97
N PRO A 314 -22.55 0.41 -12.60
CA PRO A 314 -22.71 -0.60 -11.56
C PRO A 314 -22.02 -1.94 -11.91
N SER A 315 -21.64 -2.15 -13.17
CA SER A 315 -20.86 -3.29 -13.67
C SER A 315 -19.35 -3.02 -13.77
N CYS A 316 -18.88 -1.81 -13.42
CA CYS A 316 -17.46 -1.45 -13.49
C CYS A 316 -16.64 -2.21 -12.44
N PRO A 317 -15.61 -2.98 -12.83
CA PRO A 317 -14.78 -3.74 -11.89
C PRO A 317 -13.93 -2.86 -10.95
N LEU A 318 -13.68 -1.60 -11.34
CA LEU A 318 -12.87 -0.65 -10.58
C LEU A 318 -13.70 0.21 -9.62
N HIS A 319 -14.93 0.57 -9.98
CA HIS A 319 -15.72 1.58 -9.25
C HIS A 319 -17.01 1.04 -8.63
N SER A 320 -17.43 -0.18 -8.96
CA SER A 320 -18.61 -0.81 -8.37
C SER A 320 -18.27 -1.67 -7.15
N SER A 321 -18.84 -1.30 -6.00
CA SER A 321 -18.69 -2.08 -4.75
C SER A 321 -19.39 -3.45 -4.84
N SER A 322 -20.42 -3.61 -5.69
CA SER A 322 -21.11 -4.89 -5.88
C SER A 322 -20.30 -5.86 -6.74
N VAL A 323 -19.62 -5.36 -7.77
CA VAL A 323 -18.72 -6.18 -8.62
C VAL A 323 -17.46 -6.56 -7.86
N LEU A 324 -16.94 -5.65 -7.03
CA LEU A 324 -15.71 -5.87 -6.25
C LEU A 324 -15.74 -7.17 -5.44
N VAL A 325 -16.90 -7.58 -4.93
CA VAL A 325 -17.11 -8.85 -4.20
C VAL A 325 -16.53 -10.06 -4.96
N TYR A 326 -16.58 -10.02 -6.29
CA TYR A 326 -16.12 -11.07 -7.17
C TYR A 326 -14.72 -10.83 -7.76
N VAL A 327 -14.04 -9.75 -7.40
CA VAL A 327 -12.71 -9.45 -7.94
C VAL A 327 -11.64 -10.13 -7.09
N SER A 328 -10.62 -10.68 -7.77
CA SER A 328 -9.36 -11.12 -7.16
C SER A 328 -8.31 -10.03 -7.34
N ASP A 329 -7.52 -9.76 -6.30
CA ASP A 329 -6.42 -8.78 -6.37
C ASP A 329 -5.37 -9.17 -7.41
N ARG A 330 -5.11 -10.48 -7.58
CA ARG A 330 -4.18 -11.04 -8.58
C ARG A 330 -4.53 -10.69 -10.02
N GLN A 331 -5.79 -10.35 -10.30
CA GLN A 331 -6.29 -10.07 -11.64
C GLN A 331 -6.69 -8.59 -11.82
N ASP A 332 -6.59 -7.78 -10.78
CA ASP A 332 -7.09 -6.39 -10.82
C ASP A 332 -6.34 -5.52 -11.83
N HIS A 333 -5.05 -5.79 -12.05
CA HIS A 333 -4.23 -5.05 -13.00
C HIS A 333 -4.69 -5.20 -14.46
N GLU A 334 -5.47 -6.23 -14.78
CA GLU A 334 -6.08 -6.46 -16.10
C GLU A 334 -7.44 -5.75 -16.24
N ALA A 335 -8.01 -5.26 -15.13
CA ALA A 335 -9.34 -4.67 -15.12
C ALA A 335 -9.38 -3.33 -15.88
N GLN A 336 -10.38 -3.20 -16.75
CA GLN A 336 -10.68 -1.97 -17.47
C GLN A 336 -11.89 -1.28 -16.85
N CYS A 337 -11.81 0.05 -16.70
CA CYS A 337 -12.95 0.87 -16.28
C CYS A 337 -14.08 0.72 -17.30
N LYS A 338 -15.33 0.68 -16.86
CA LYS A 338 -16.53 0.67 -17.73
C LYS A 338 -17.40 1.92 -17.57
N CYS A 339 -16.96 2.90 -16.77
CA CYS A 339 -17.75 4.08 -16.51
C CYS A 339 -17.83 4.97 -17.77
N PRO A 340 -18.97 5.63 -18.05
CA PRO A 340 -19.19 6.40 -19.29
C PRO A 340 -18.18 7.52 -19.53
N ASP A 341 -17.58 8.03 -18.45
CA ASP A 341 -16.47 8.97 -18.51
C ASP A 341 -15.22 8.29 -17.93
N HIS A 342 -14.50 7.55 -18.78
CA HIS A 342 -13.29 6.82 -18.40
C HIS A 342 -12.23 7.73 -17.77
N HIS A 343 -12.28 9.03 -18.07
CA HIS A 343 -11.37 10.08 -17.59
C HIS A 343 -11.99 10.97 -16.49
N ALA A 344 -13.26 10.77 -16.12
CA ALA A 344 -13.86 11.53 -15.03
C ALA A 344 -13.10 11.25 -13.74
N LYS A 345 -12.42 12.30 -13.29
CA LYS A 345 -11.75 12.45 -11.98
C LYS A 345 -12.67 12.19 -10.76
N ASN A 346 -13.95 11.85 -11.01
CA ASN A 346 -15.04 11.70 -10.04
C ASN A 346 -15.60 10.27 -9.94
N ASN A 347 -15.12 9.29 -10.72
CA ASN A 347 -15.66 7.91 -10.64
C ASN A 347 -15.04 7.08 -9.51
N GLY A 348 -13.87 7.51 -8.99
CA GLY A 348 -13.24 6.88 -7.85
C GLY A 348 -14.02 7.08 -6.55
N LYS A 349 -13.80 6.18 -5.59
CA LYS A 349 -14.41 6.22 -4.25
C LYS A 349 -13.38 6.52 -3.17
N ASN A 350 -13.85 6.82 -1.97
CA ASN A 350 -12.99 6.72 -0.79
C ASN A 350 -12.71 5.24 -0.51
N LEU A 351 -11.53 4.93 0.02
CA LEU A 351 -11.10 3.55 0.24
C LEU A 351 -10.95 3.28 1.73
N LEU A 352 -11.61 2.23 2.22
CA LEU A 352 -11.32 1.59 3.50
C LEU A 352 -10.59 0.28 3.22
N MET A 353 -9.29 0.26 3.48
CA MET A 353 -8.42 -0.87 3.19
C MET A 353 -8.11 -1.62 4.48
N VAL A 354 -8.11 -2.94 4.46
CA VAL A 354 -7.79 -3.79 5.61
C VAL A 354 -6.78 -4.84 5.21
N SER A 355 -5.63 -4.89 5.89
CA SER A 355 -4.60 -5.91 5.67
C SER A 355 -4.07 -6.48 6.97
N GLY A 356 -3.89 -7.79 7.03
CA GLY A 356 -3.41 -8.50 8.21
C GLY A 356 -3.78 -9.98 8.16
N PRO A 357 -3.63 -10.73 9.28
CA PRO A 357 -4.09 -12.12 9.35
C PRO A 357 -5.57 -12.27 9.03
N ASP A 358 -6.00 -13.43 8.53
CA ASP A 358 -7.40 -13.69 8.12
C ASP A 358 -8.43 -13.29 9.19
N GLY A 359 -8.15 -13.59 10.46
CA GLY A 359 -9.00 -13.20 11.58
C GLY A 359 -9.13 -11.67 11.75
N PHE A 360 -8.06 -10.92 11.48
CA PHE A 360 -8.07 -9.45 11.49
C PHE A 360 -8.93 -8.91 10.34
N ILE A 361 -8.73 -9.43 9.12
CA ILE A 361 -9.54 -9.05 7.95
C ILE A 361 -11.01 -9.37 8.19
N ALA A 362 -11.32 -10.59 8.66
CA ALA A 362 -12.67 -11.03 8.93
C ALA A 362 -13.37 -10.16 9.98
N GLN A 363 -12.66 -9.79 11.04
CA GLN A 363 -13.19 -8.93 12.10
C GLN A 363 -13.58 -7.54 11.58
N PHE A 364 -12.74 -6.91 10.75
CA PHE A 364 -12.96 -5.52 10.34
C PHE A 364 -13.74 -5.36 9.04
N ALA A 365 -13.58 -6.28 8.09
CA ALA A 365 -14.17 -6.16 6.75
C ALA A 365 -14.97 -7.41 6.31
N GLY A 366 -15.04 -8.46 7.14
CA GLY A 366 -15.62 -9.75 6.77
C GLY A 366 -14.64 -10.62 5.96
N PRO A 367 -14.83 -11.95 5.95
CA PRO A 367 -13.88 -12.87 5.32
C PRO A 367 -13.77 -12.64 3.81
N LYS A 368 -12.61 -12.95 3.23
CA LYS A 368 -12.47 -13.14 1.78
C LYS A 368 -13.21 -14.41 1.35
N ALA A 369 -13.51 -14.53 0.06
CA ALA A 369 -14.26 -15.67 -0.48
C ALA A 369 -13.41 -16.47 -1.46
N TRP A 370 -13.45 -17.80 -1.37
CA TRP A 370 -12.83 -18.68 -2.36
C TRP A 370 -13.88 -19.14 -3.37
N SER A 371 -13.61 -18.93 -4.66
CA SER A 371 -14.46 -19.44 -5.74
C SER A 371 -13.68 -19.55 -7.04
N GLU A 372 -13.97 -20.57 -7.84
CA GLU A 372 -13.32 -20.81 -9.14
C GLU A 372 -11.78 -20.86 -9.05
N GLY A 373 -11.25 -21.39 -7.94
CA GLY A 373 -9.80 -21.50 -7.71
C GLY A 373 -9.10 -20.18 -7.38
N LEU A 374 -9.84 -19.09 -7.19
CA LEU A 374 -9.30 -17.77 -6.86
C LEU A 374 -9.81 -17.28 -5.50
N GLU A 375 -8.93 -16.61 -4.77
CA GLU A 375 -9.33 -15.80 -3.62
C GLU A 375 -9.89 -14.46 -4.12
N ARG A 376 -11.15 -14.20 -3.77
CA ARG A 376 -11.92 -13.00 -4.12
C ARG A 376 -12.20 -12.17 -2.89
N GLN A 377 -12.54 -10.90 -3.07
CA GLN A 377 -12.83 -9.99 -1.95
C GLN A 377 -13.97 -10.45 -1.04
N GLY A 378 -15.00 -11.11 -1.58
CA GLY A 378 -16.18 -11.49 -0.80
C GLY A 378 -16.98 -10.29 -0.30
N HIS A 379 -18.10 -10.56 0.38
CA HIS A 379 -18.99 -9.51 0.86
C HIS A 379 -18.35 -8.71 2.01
N VAL A 380 -18.69 -7.42 2.09
CA VAL A 380 -18.29 -6.57 3.22
C VAL A 380 -19.08 -6.99 4.47
N GLY A 381 -18.36 -7.39 5.51
CA GLY A 381 -18.87 -7.76 6.82
C GLY A 381 -18.04 -7.12 7.94
N GLY A 382 -18.01 -7.77 9.11
CA GLY A 382 -17.27 -7.27 10.27
C GLY A 382 -17.74 -5.88 10.74
N VAL A 383 -16.83 -5.15 11.38
CA VAL A 383 -17.12 -3.80 11.91
C VAL A 383 -17.50 -2.82 10.77
N ALA A 384 -16.79 -2.84 9.63
CA ALA A 384 -17.09 -1.97 8.50
C ALA A 384 -18.48 -2.24 7.91
N GLY A 385 -18.84 -3.51 7.71
CA GLY A 385 -20.16 -3.91 7.23
C GLY A 385 -21.28 -3.50 8.19
N GLU A 386 -21.04 -3.60 9.50
CA GLU A 386 -21.98 -3.11 10.51
C GLU A 386 -22.17 -1.59 10.45
N LEU A 387 -21.08 -0.82 10.35
CA LEU A 387 -21.13 0.63 10.23
C LEU A 387 -21.87 1.08 8.97
N MET A 388 -21.63 0.39 7.85
CA MET A 388 -22.32 0.65 6.58
C MET A 388 -23.81 0.31 6.66
N ARG A 389 -24.18 -0.82 7.28
CA ARG A 389 -25.59 -1.20 7.49
C ARG A 389 -26.33 -0.21 8.39
N LYS A 390 -25.64 0.35 9.39
CA LYS A 390 -26.17 1.39 10.29
C LYS A 390 -26.17 2.79 9.67
N GLY A 391 -25.74 2.95 8.42
CA GLY A 391 -25.66 4.25 7.74
C GLY A 391 -24.63 5.21 8.33
N LYS A 392 -23.65 4.70 9.10
CA LYS A 392 -22.55 5.51 9.67
C LYS A 392 -21.41 5.72 8.69
N VAL A 393 -21.30 4.85 7.68
CA VAL A 393 -20.38 4.95 6.54
C VAL A 393 -21.20 4.71 5.27
N SER A 394 -21.16 5.64 4.31
CA SER A 394 -21.92 5.49 3.06
C SER A 394 -21.27 4.42 2.15
N LYS A 395 -22.08 3.51 1.60
CA LYS A 395 -21.64 2.47 0.64
C LYS A 395 -21.44 3.01 -0.77
N GLU A 396 -22.06 4.15 -1.04
CA GLU A 396 -21.99 4.89 -2.27
C GLU A 396 -20.65 5.64 -2.34
N GLU A 397 -20.21 6.22 -1.22
CA GLU A 397 -18.95 6.97 -1.13
C GLU A 397 -17.72 6.11 -0.80
N TRP A 398 -17.86 5.05 -0.01
CA TRP A 398 -16.74 4.23 0.46
C TRP A 398 -16.75 2.83 -0.16
N MET A 399 -15.56 2.40 -0.58
CA MET A 399 -15.25 1.06 -1.06
C MET A 399 -14.33 0.36 -0.08
N VAL A 400 -14.60 -0.91 0.23
CA VAL A 400 -13.78 -1.69 1.17
C VAL A 400 -12.89 -2.67 0.41
N LEU A 401 -11.57 -2.59 0.60
CA LEU A 401 -10.58 -3.50 0.03
C LEU A 401 -9.94 -4.34 1.12
N LYS A 402 -9.80 -5.64 0.88
CA LYS A 402 -9.19 -6.62 1.78
C LYS A 402 -7.91 -7.15 1.14
N LEU A 403 -6.77 -6.98 1.81
CA LEU A 403 -5.44 -7.32 1.30
C LEU A 403 -4.80 -8.44 2.10
#